data_AF-A0AAV8VXA3-F1
#
_entry.id   AF-A0AAV8VXA3-F1
#
_cell.length_a   1.000
_cell.length_b   1.000
_cell.length_c   1.000
_cell.angle_alpha   90.00
_cell.angle_beta   90.00
_cell.angle_gamma   90.00
#
_symmetry.space_group_name_H-M   'P 1'
#
loop_
_entity.id
_entity.type
_entity.pdbx_description
1 polymer ?
#
loop_
_entity_poly.entity_id
_entity_poly.type
_entity_poly.pdbx_seq_one_letter_code
_entity_poly.pdbx_strand_id
1 'polypeptide(L)'
;MNEVLSGIKVLKLYAWEPSFESQILKIRNKEINVLKQAAYLNAGTSFIWSCAPFLVTLITFIIFIYSDSSNVLTLEITFKSLTLFAIMRIPMSLLPMVMVYAVEVSLVTFATFVLVDEKNVLDANKAYVSISLFNILRFPLSMLPMMISNLVQVS
;
A
#
# COMPACT_ATOMS: atom_id res chain seq x y z
N MET A 1 3.74 24.68 4.22
CA MET A 1 2.53 25.38 4.72
C MET A 1 2.79 26.10 6.04
N ASN A 2 3.22 25.40 7.11
CA ASN A 2 3.48 26.05 8.42
C ASN A 2 4.44 27.25 8.35
N GLU A 3 5.57 27.15 7.65
CA GLU A 3 6.52 28.27 7.56
C GLU A 3 5.96 29.50 6.83
N VAL A 4 5.13 29.29 5.80
CA VAL A 4 4.49 30.37 5.04
C VAL A 4 3.41 31.06 5.88
N LEU A 5 2.64 30.29 6.66
CA LEU A 5 1.63 30.82 7.58
C LEU A 5 2.26 31.63 8.72
N SER A 6 3.36 31.15 9.30
CA SER A 6 4.10 31.88 10.34
C SER A 6 4.78 33.15 9.81
N GLY A 7 5.18 33.19 8.53
CA GLY A 7 5.87 34.31 7.90
C GLY A 7 5.00 35.29 7.10
N ILE A 8 3.66 35.12 7.06
CA ILE A 8 2.79 35.77 6.05
C ILE A 8 2.87 37.32 6.04
N LYS A 9 3.08 37.95 7.20
CA LYS A 9 3.25 39.42 7.27
C LYS A 9 4.49 39.89 6.52
N VAL A 10 5.61 39.15 6.61
CA VAL A 10 6.86 39.46 5.91
C VAL A 10 6.69 39.26 4.40
N LEU A 11 6.06 38.16 3.99
CA LEU A 11 5.74 37.89 2.58
C LEU A 11 4.93 39.02 1.94
N LYS A 12 3.92 39.54 2.66
CA LYS A 12 3.10 40.69 2.24
C LYS A 12 3.87 42.00 2.21
N LEU A 13 4.68 42.28 3.24
CA LEU A 13 5.49 43.50 3.31
C LEU A 13 6.46 43.63 2.14
N TYR A 14 6.99 42.51 1.63
CA TYR A 14 7.91 42.48 0.49
C TYR A 14 7.25 42.07 -0.84
N ALA A 15 5.93 41.91 -0.87
CA ALA A 15 5.18 41.43 -2.05
C ALA A 15 5.75 40.13 -2.67
N TRP A 16 6.31 39.24 -1.85
CA TRP A 16 6.89 37.96 -2.28
C TRP A 16 5.85 36.85 -2.47
N GLU A 17 4.56 37.14 -2.28
CA GLU A 17 3.47 36.17 -2.39
C GLU A 17 3.48 35.41 -3.73
N PRO A 18 3.62 36.05 -4.91
CA PRO A 18 3.59 35.33 -6.19
C PRO A 18 4.80 34.41 -6.38
N SER A 19 5.96 34.82 -5.86
CA SER A 19 7.19 34.01 -5.94
C SER A 19 7.05 32.74 -5.09
N PHE A 20 6.54 32.85 -3.86
CA PHE A 20 6.31 31.70 -3.00
C PHE A 20 5.16 30.82 -3.50
N GLU A 21 4.09 31.39 -4.03
CA GLU A 21 3.01 30.65 -4.67
C GLU A 21 3.55 29.76 -5.79
N SER A 22 4.40 30.30 -6.68
CA SER A 22 4.99 29.53 -7.77
C SER A 22 5.83 28.33 -7.29
N GLN A 23 6.55 28.49 -6.17
CA GLN A 23 7.33 27.41 -5.55
C GLN A 23 6.43 26.32 -4.97
N ILE A 24 5.35 26.71 -4.28
CA ILE A 24 4.36 25.78 -3.73
C ILE A 24 3.70 24.99 -4.87
N LEU A 25 3.25 25.67 -5.93
CA LEU A 25 2.66 25.03 -7.10
C LEU A 25 3.62 24.06 -7.79
N LYS A 26 4.92 24.38 -7.84
CA LYS A 26 5.94 23.48 -8.39
C LYS A 26 6.06 22.18 -7.58
N ILE A 27 6.01 22.26 -6.25
CA ILE A 27 6.02 21.08 -5.37
C ILE A 27 4.71 20.30 -5.51
N ARG A 28 3.58 21.01 -5.52
CA ARG A 28 2.24 20.43 -5.67
C ARG A 28 2.11 19.62 -6.96
N ASN A 29 2.62 20.13 -8.08
CA ASN A 29 2.60 19.40 -9.35
C ASN A 29 3.43 18.10 -9.30
N LYS A 30 4.57 18.10 -8.60
CA LYS A 30 5.35 16.87 -8.39
C LYS A 30 4.58 15.87 -7.53
N GLU A 31 3.97 16.33 -6.45
CA GLU A 31 3.14 15.49 -5.57
C GLU A 31 1.97 14.86 -6.35
N ILE A 32 1.24 15.66 -7.13
CA ILE A 32 0.10 15.19 -7.94
C ILE A 32 0.55 14.13 -8.95
N ASN A 33 1.71 14.31 -9.59
CA ASN A 33 2.22 13.30 -10.54
C ASN A 33 2.49 11.95 -9.86
N VAL A 34 3.07 11.97 -8.65
CA VAL A 34 3.30 10.74 -7.86
C VAL A 34 1.97 10.11 -7.44
N LEU A 35 1.04 10.92 -6.93
CA LEU A 35 -0.30 10.44 -6.54
C LEU A 35 -1.06 9.85 -7.74
N LYS A 36 -0.93 10.44 -8.93
CA LYS A 36 -1.56 9.96 -10.16
C LYS A 36 -0.98 8.61 -10.59
N GLN A 37 0.35 8.44 -10.53
CA GLN A 37 0.98 7.15 -10.78
C GLN A 37 0.50 6.08 -9.79
N ALA A 38 0.47 6.41 -8.50
CA ALA A 38 -0.07 5.51 -7.46
C ALA A 38 -1.54 5.16 -7.71
N ALA A 39 -2.35 6.13 -8.14
CA ALA A 39 -3.75 5.89 -8.49
C ALA A 39 -3.90 4.92 -9.67
N TYR A 40 -3.10 5.07 -10.73
CA TYR A 40 -3.11 4.14 -11.86
C TYR A 40 -2.71 2.71 -11.45
N LEU A 41 -1.69 2.57 -10.59
CA LEU A 41 -1.27 1.28 -10.06
C LEU A 41 -2.36 0.63 -9.19
N ASN A 42 -2.99 1.42 -8.31
CA ASN A 42 -4.11 0.94 -7.49
C ASN A 42 -5.32 0.54 -8.33
N ALA A 43 -5.65 1.31 -9.37
CA ALA A 43 -6.74 0.99 -10.29
C ALA A 43 -6.45 -0.31 -11.05
N GLY A 44 -5.24 -0.48 -11.60
CA GLY A 44 -4.84 -1.71 -12.27
C GLY A 44 -4.88 -2.93 -11.34
N THR A 45 -4.36 -2.78 -10.12
CA THR A 45 -4.40 -3.83 -9.09
C THR A 45 -5.85 -4.20 -8.75
N SER A 46 -6.71 -3.21 -8.53
CA SER A 46 -8.13 -3.43 -8.22
C SER A 46 -8.88 -4.11 -9.36
N PHE A 47 -8.57 -3.73 -10.61
CA PHE A 47 -9.12 -4.35 -11.80
C PHE A 47 -8.73 -5.83 -11.89
N ILE A 48 -7.45 -6.16 -11.71
CA ILE A 48 -6.97 -7.55 -11.68
C ILE A 48 -7.69 -8.34 -10.57
N TRP A 49 -7.83 -7.78 -9.37
CA TRP A 49 -8.54 -8.43 -8.26
C TRP A 49 -10.03 -8.66 -8.54
N SER A 50 -10.66 -7.81 -9.36
CA SER A 50 -12.05 -7.97 -9.78
C SER A 50 -12.20 -9.04 -10.88
N CYS A 51 -11.27 -9.08 -11.83
CA CYS A 51 -11.31 -10.01 -12.97
C CYS A 51 -10.74 -11.40 -12.65
N ALA A 52 -9.81 -11.50 -11.70
CA ALA A 52 -9.15 -12.74 -11.31
C ALA A 52 -10.11 -13.93 -11.08
N PRO A 53 -11.19 -13.84 -10.29
CA PRO A 53 -12.06 -14.99 -10.06
C PRO A 53 -12.73 -15.50 -11.35
N PHE A 54 -13.09 -14.61 -12.27
CA PHE A 54 -13.67 -14.99 -13.55
C PHE A 54 -12.66 -15.62 -14.50
N LEU A 55 -11.43 -15.10 -14.53
CA LEU A 55 -10.37 -15.66 -15.35
C LEU A 55 -9.95 -17.04 -14.85
N VAL A 56 -9.80 -17.19 -13.53
CA VAL A 56 -9.42 -18.47 -12.90
C VAL A 56 -10.48 -19.54 -13.14
N THR A 57 -11.77 -19.23 -12.98
CA THR A 57 -12.84 -20.19 -13.24
C THR A 57 -12.85 -20.64 -14.70
N LEU A 58 -12.77 -19.68 -15.62
CA LEU A 58 -12.77 -19.94 -17.07
C LEU A 58 -11.59 -20.82 -17.46
N ILE A 59 -10.37 -20.44 -17.06
CA ILE A 59 -9.15 -21.20 -17.37
C ILE A 59 -9.24 -22.61 -16.79
N THR A 60 -9.71 -22.76 -15.55
CA THR A 60 -9.80 -24.09 -14.91
C THR A 60 -10.78 -24.99 -15.65
N PHE A 61 -11.94 -24.47 -16.06
CA PHE A 61 -12.92 -25.27 -16.82
C PHE A 61 -12.44 -25.60 -18.23
N ILE A 62 -11.75 -24.68 -18.92
CA ILE A 62 -11.12 -24.96 -20.22
C ILE A 62 -10.11 -26.09 -20.09
N ILE A 63 -9.21 -26.01 -19.10
CA ILE A 63 -8.18 -27.04 -18.88
C ILE A 63 -8.85 -28.38 -18.52
N PHE A 64 -9.89 -28.37 -17.70
CA PHE A 64 -10.61 -29.59 -17.30
C PHE A 64 -11.21 -30.34 -18.50
N ILE A 65 -11.84 -29.60 -19.42
CA ILE A 65 -12.42 -30.16 -20.66
C ILE A 65 -11.31 -30.62 -21.62
N TYR A 66 -10.21 -29.87 -21.72
CA TYR A 66 -9.13 -30.20 -22.65
C TYR A 66 -8.28 -31.40 -22.18
N SER A 67 -8.18 -31.62 -20.86
CA SER A 67 -7.29 -32.64 -20.30
C SER A 67 -7.73 -34.07 -20.61
N ASP A 68 -9.04 -34.35 -20.70
CA ASP A 68 -9.54 -35.68 -21.08
C ASP A 68 -10.91 -35.55 -21.75
N SER A 69 -11.07 -36.24 -22.87
CA SER A 69 -12.34 -36.38 -23.60
C SER A 69 -13.48 -37.02 -22.78
N SER A 70 -13.14 -37.73 -21.70
CA SER A 70 -14.12 -38.32 -20.77
C SER A 70 -14.66 -37.33 -19.73
N ASN A 71 -14.02 -36.17 -19.56
CA ASN A 71 -14.42 -35.17 -18.56
C ASN A 71 -15.65 -34.38 -19.03
N VAL A 72 -16.77 -34.58 -18.37
CA VAL A 72 -18.00 -33.82 -18.61
C VAL A 72 -18.18 -32.77 -17.51
N LEU A 73 -18.40 -31.52 -17.91
CA LEU A 73 -18.67 -30.43 -16.98
C LEU A 73 -20.12 -30.51 -16.48
N THR A 74 -20.37 -31.30 -15.43
CA THR A 74 -21.69 -31.40 -14.78
C THR A 74 -21.95 -30.21 -13.86
N LEU A 75 -23.22 -29.80 -13.70
CA LEU A 75 -23.65 -28.74 -12.78
C LEU A 75 -23.09 -28.93 -11.37
N GLU A 76 -23.05 -30.17 -10.86
CA GLU A 76 -22.50 -30.48 -9.54
C GLU A 76 -21.02 -30.07 -9.39
N ILE A 77 -20.19 -30.36 -10.40
CA ILE A 77 -18.77 -30.04 -10.41
C ILE A 77 -18.57 -28.52 -10.54
N THR A 78 -19.36 -27.86 -11.40
CA THR A 78 -19.33 -26.40 -11.60
C THR A 78 -19.69 -25.64 -10.33
N PHE A 79 -20.77 -26.04 -9.64
CA PHE A 79 -21.15 -25.37 -8.39
C PHE A 79 -20.14 -25.62 -7.27
N LYS A 80 -19.67 -26.86 -7.08
CA LYS A 80 -18.65 -27.18 -6.06
C LYS A 80 -17.37 -26.37 -6.26
N SER A 81 -16.87 -26.30 -7.50
CA SER A 81 -15.64 -25.55 -7.82
C SER A 81 -15.82 -24.04 -7.64
N LEU A 82 -16.96 -23.48 -8.05
CA LEU A 82 -17.25 -22.05 -7.87
C LEU A 82 -17.31 -21.67 -6.38
N THR A 83 -17.94 -22.50 -5.55
CA THR A 83 -17.97 -22.32 -4.09
C THR A 83 -16.56 -22.40 -3.48
N LEU A 84 -15.74 -23.35 -3.92
CA LEU A 84 -14.37 -23.50 -3.43
C LEU A 84 -13.51 -22.29 -3.79
N PHE A 85 -13.60 -21.78 -5.03
CA PHE A 85 -12.89 -20.57 -5.44
C PHE A 85 -13.34 -19.33 -4.65
N ALA A 86 -14.64 -19.21 -4.35
CA ALA A 86 -15.15 -18.13 -3.52
C ALA A 86 -14.58 -18.16 -2.10
N ILE A 87 -14.49 -19.35 -1.48
CA ILE A 87 -13.91 -19.54 -0.14
C ILE A 87 -12.40 -19.23 -0.14
N MET A 88 -11.66 -19.67 -1.16
CA MET A 88 -10.21 -19.43 -1.25
C MET A 88 -9.83 -17.97 -1.51
N ARG A 89 -10.77 -17.13 -1.94
CA ARG A 89 -10.50 -15.71 -2.23
C ARG A 89 -9.99 -14.95 -1.00
N ILE A 90 -10.59 -15.20 0.16
CA ILE A 90 -10.24 -14.52 1.41
C ILE A 90 -8.78 -14.81 1.81
N PRO A 91 -8.34 -16.08 1.98
CA PRO A 91 -6.95 -16.35 2.36
C PRO A 91 -5.93 -15.86 1.31
N MET A 92 -6.26 -15.92 0.02
CA MET A 92 -5.42 -15.36 -1.05
C MET A 92 -5.23 -13.83 -0.90
N SER A 93 -6.27 -13.10 -0.48
CA SER A 93 -6.16 -11.65 -0.23
C SER A 93 -5.37 -11.31 1.03
N LEU A 94 -5.37 -12.22 2.02
CA LEU A 94 -4.66 -12.03 3.29
C LEU A 94 -3.17 -12.36 3.18
N LEU A 95 -2.77 -13.30 2.31
CA LEU A 95 -1.38 -13.76 2.21
C LEU A 95 -0.38 -12.62 1.92
N PRO A 96 -0.60 -11.72 0.94
CA PRO A 96 0.29 -10.58 0.72
C PRO A 96 0.38 -9.66 1.94
N MET A 97 -0.75 -9.44 2.62
CA MET A 97 -0.81 -8.61 3.83
C MET A 97 0.03 -9.22 4.96
N VAL A 98 -0.07 -10.54 5.15
CA VAL A 98 0.75 -11.27 6.13
C VAL A 98 2.23 -11.23 5.75
N MET A 99 2.60 -11.33 4.47
CA MET A 99 4.00 -11.23 4.04
C MET A 99 4.60 -9.84 4.33
N VAL A 100 3.86 -8.77 4.07
CA VAL A 100 4.27 -7.39 4.43
C VAL A 100 4.38 -7.23 5.94
N TYR A 101 3.52 -7.90 6.71
CA TYR A 101 3.60 -7.88 8.15
C TYR A 101 4.68 -8.78 8.74
N ALA A 102 5.03 -9.88 8.06
CA ALA A 102 6.10 -10.79 8.44
C ALA A 102 7.47 -10.17 8.14
N VAL A 103 7.60 -9.45 7.02
CA VAL A 103 8.72 -8.54 6.76
C VAL A 103 8.47 -7.27 7.58
N GLU A 104 8.56 -7.38 8.90
CA GLU A 104 8.39 -6.22 9.76
C GLU A 104 9.44 -5.15 9.41
N VAL A 105 9.00 -3.90 9.39
CA VAL A 105 9.88 -2.72 9.32
C VAL A 105 10.96 -2.77 10.42
N SER A 106 10.67 -3.45 11.53
CA SER A 106 11.63 -3.70 12.63
C SER A 106 12.88 -4.45 12.15
N LEU A 107 12.73 -5.50 11.33
CA LEU A 107 13.86 -6.29 10.83
C LEU A 107 14.78 -5.46 9.94
N VAL A 108 14.20 -4.71 9.00
CA VAL A 108 14.97 -3.86 8.09
C VAL A 108 15.66 -2.73 8.86
N THR A 109 14.98 -2.11 9.82
CA THR A 109 15.55 -1.03 10.64
C THR A 109 16.64 -1.51 11.59
N PHE A 110 16.53 -2.71 12.16
CA PHE A 110 17.61 -3.29 12.96
C PHE A 110 18.80 -3.70 12.11
N ALA A 111 18.55 -4.27 10.92
CA ALA A 111 19.62 -4.60 9.98
C ALA A 111 20.39 -3.34 9.55
N THR A 112 19.70 -2.25 9.19
CA THR A 112 20.38 -1.00 8.84
C THR A 112 21.08 -0.36 10.04
N PHE A 113 20.48 -0.40 11.23
CA PHE A 113 21.09 0.12 12.45
C PHE A 113 22.46 -0.52 12.75
N VAL A 114 22.55 -1.85 12.66
CA VAL A 114 23.79 -2.59 12.89
C VAL A 114 24.80 -2.39 11.75
N LEU A 115 24.34 -2.29 10.50
CA LEU A 115 25.22 -2.13 9.34
C LEU A 115 25.82 -0.72 9.19
N VAL A 116 25.22 0.30 9.80
CA VAL A 116 25.65 1.71 9.65
C VAL A 116 26.92 2.04 10.45
N ASP A 117 27.12 1.45 11.63
CA ASP A 117 28.29 1.71 12.48
C ASP A 117 28.59 0.47 13.33
N GLU A 118 29.86 0.05 13.38
CA GLU A 118 30.32 -1.08 14.20
C GLU A 118 30.08 -0.85 15.71
N LYS A 119 29.92 0.41 16.15
CA LYS A 119 29.58 0.76 17.53
C LYS A 119 28.11 0.55 17.88
N ASN A 120 27.24 0.32 16.89
CA ASN A 120 25.81 0.11 17.10
C ASN A 120 25.51 -1.32 17.56
N VAL A 121 25.57 -1.52 18.87
CA VAL A 121 25.19 -2.80 19.48
C VAL A 121 23.66 -2.86 19.66
N LEU A 122 23.05 -3.86 19.01
CA LEU A 122 21.64 -4.21 19.17
C LEU A 122 21.47 -5.07 20.42
N ASP A 123 21.13 -4.42 21.52
CA ASP A 123 20.86 -5.07 22.81
C ASP A 123 19.37 -5.41 22.97
N ALA A 124 19.05 -6.40 23.80
CA ALA A 124 17.69 -6.91 24.00
C ALA A 124 16.71 -5.81 24.44
N ASN A 125 17.16 -4.88 25.30
CA ASN A 125 16.35 -3.74 25.74
C ASN A 125 16.02 -2.79 24.58
N LYS A 126 17.01 -2.48 23.71
CA LYS A 126 16.76 -1.62 22.55
C LYS A 126 15.81 -2.28 21.57
N ALA A 127 16.02 -3.56 21.27
CA ALA A 127 15.14 -4.32 20.37
C ALA A 127 13.70 -4.35 20.90
N TYR A 128 13.50 -4.63 22.18
CA TYR A 128 12.17 -4.71 22.80
C TYR A 128 11.44 -3.36 22.79
N VAL A 129 12.13 -2.28 23.17
CA VAL A 129 11.55 -0.93 23.18
C VAL A 129 11.20 -0.49 21.76
N SER A 130 12.09 -0.73 20.79
CA SER A 130 11.84 -0.37 19.38
C SER A 130 10.68 -1.17 18.77
N ILE A 131 10.60 -2.49 18.99
CA ILE A 131 9.47 -3.31 18.53
C ILE A 131 8.15 -2.83 19.15
N SER A 132 8.16 -2.56 20.46
CA SER A 132 6.98 -2.04 21.16
C SER A 132 6.53 -0.69 20.58
N LEU A 133 7.48 0.22 20.33
CA LEU A 133 7.21 1.52 19.73
C LEU A 133 6.65 1.37 18.30
N PHE A 134 7.24 0.50 17.47
CA PHE A 134 6.75 0.23 16.12
C PHE A 134 5.33 -0.33 16.14
N ASN A 135 5.01 -1.22 17.07
CA ASN A 135 3.66 -1.76 17.22
C ASN A 135 2.64 -0.70 17.63
N ILE A 136 3.00 0.21 18.55
CA ILE A 136 2.14 1.33 18.95
C ILE A 136 1.93 2.31 17.77
N LEU A 137 2.97 2.58 17.00
CA LEU A 137 2.94 3.52 15.88
C LEU A 137 2.34 2.93 14.60
N ARG A 138 2.19 1.61 14.50
CA ARG A 138 1.71 0.91 13.29
C ARG A 138 0.34 1.43 12.83
N PHE A 139 -0.59 1.56 13.78
CA PHE A 139 -1.94 2.00 13.49
C PHE A 139 -1.99 3.45 12.98
N PRO A 140 -1.44 4.47 13.70
CA PRO A 140 -1.44 5.84 13.20
C PRO A 140 -0.65 5.99 11.89
N LEU A 141 0.48 5.30 11.72
CA LEU A 141 1.25 5.33 10.47
C LEU A 141 0.47 4.76 9.28
N SER A 142 -0.33 3.72 9.49
CA SER A 142 -1.17 3.15 8.42
C SER A 142 -2.29 4.09 7.97
N MET A 143 -2.76 4.96 8.87
CA MET A 143 -3.82 5.93 8.59
C MET A 143 -3.30 7.24 7.99
N LEU A 144 -2.03 7.58 8.21
CA LEU A 144 -1.43 8.84 7.76
C LEU A 144 -1.60 9.10 6.25
N PRO A 145 -1.34 8.15 5.33
CA PRO A 145 -1.53 8.40 3.90
C PRO A 145 -2.98 8.75 3.54
N MET A 146 -3.95 8.08 4.18
CA MET A 146 -5.37 8.35 3.98
C MET A 146 -5.77 9.72 4.54
N MET A 147 -5.30 10.05 5.75
CA MET A 147 -5.55 11.36 6.37
C MET A 147 -4.93 12.50 5.55
N ILE A 148 -3.70 12.34 5.08
CA ILE A 148 -3.03 13.31 4.21
C ILE A 148 -3.81 13.45 2.91
N SER A 149 -4.19 12.34 2.27
CA SER A 149 -4.98 12.38 1.04
C SER A 149 -6.31 13.10 1.23
N ASN A 150 -7.02 12.84 2.33
CA ASN A 150 -8.28 13.51 2.65
C ASN A 150 -8.09 15.00 2.94
N LEU A 151 -7.07 15.38 3.72
CA LEU A 151 -6.76 16.79 3.98
C LEU A 151 -6.41 17.54 2.70
N VAL A 152 -5.64 16.90 1.82
CA VAL A 152 -5.22 17.40 0.52
C VAL A 152 -6.39 17.51 -0.48
N GLN A 153 -7.44 16.68 -0.32
CA GLN A 153 -8.66 16.74 -1.12
C GLN A 153 -9.68 17.75 -0.59
N VAL A 154 -9.62 18.08 0.71
CA VAL A 154 -10.52 19.04 1.37
C VAL A 154 -10.01 20.48 1.29
N SER A 155 -8.72 20.69 1.00
CA SER A 155 -8.09 21.99 0.73
C SER A 155 -8.01 22.33 -0.75
#